data_AF-U9VVY9-F1
#
_entry.id   AF-U9VVY9-F1
#
_cell.length_a   1.000
_cell.length_b   1.000
_cell.length_c   1.000
_cell.angle_alpha   90.00
_cell.angle_beta   90.00
_cell.angle_gamma   90.00
#
_symmetry.space_group_name_H-M   'P 1'
#
loop_
_entity.id
_entity.type
_entity.pdbx_description
1 polymer ?
#
loop_
_entity_poly.entity_id
_entity_poly.type
_entity_poly.pdbx_seq_one_letter_code
_entity_poly.pdbx_strand_id
1 'polypeptide(L)'
;MRVLDKRRWITVLLFGLAILLSVGVWLDRGSSGPKTALAAKVNLWADRQVAAALRSGFEQAEQATDLAQTARSVEQWDEVVEAWISAIATLQTIPANSPERFFAQRKQREFLENLALAQQQANRLSWPNVFPSLGSPILDEQLRLYLSYLATFGPPDILIVGSSRALQGLDPQPLQTLLNAQGYPVRVYNFSINGATAQVMNFVLQRLLTPEQLPKLVIWGDGSRAFNSRRLDATFASILDSPGYQAVLAGERPGFADRAPLPKLPSTINAYGFLPVLAEFDPVVFYQTFPRVSGRYDAFYNPFGLTGLQLGSLRSLVNYLKSQNVDLVYVHLPLSSDYLDDYRLPLDRQFQQFLQTQSQRLGFVVIDLLSQWVNQDSFFADPSHLNQKGATATVQQVARNPLLLEKLNALE
;
A
#
# COMPACT_ATOMS: atom_id res chain seq x y z
N MET A 1 4.99 29.59 -21.32
CA MET A 1 4.84 28.77 -22.54
C MET A 1 6.12 27.95 -22.74
N ARG A 2 6.15 26.73 -22.21
CA ARG A 2 7.01 25.61 -22.61
C ARG A 2 6.46 24.37 -21.89
N VAL A 3 5.82 23.54 -22.69
CA VAL A 3 5.19 22.27 -22.30
C VAL A 3 6.31 21.29 -21.96
N LEU A 4 6.41 20.89 -20.70
CA LEU A 4 7.32 19.83 -20.26
C LEU A 4 6.51 18.55 -20.05
N ASP A 5 6.46 17.81 -21.15
CA ASP A 5 6.44 16.36 -21.35
C ASP A 5 5.87 15.44 -20.26
N LYS A 6 4.65 14.94 -20.53
CA LYS A 6 3.86 13.97 -19.74
C LYS A 6 4.31 12.50 -19.92
N ARG A 7 5.49 12.21 -20.48
CA ARG A 7 5.86 10.83 -20.91
C ARG A 7 6.54 9.92 -19.89
N ARG A 8 6.72 10.31 -18.63
CA ARG A 8 7.50 9.50 -17.66
C ARG A 8 6.74 8.41 -16.89
N TRP A 9 5.42 8.31 -17.01
CA TRP A 9 4.62 7.30 -16.28
C TRP A 9 4.33 6.01 -17.07
N ILE A 10 4.73 5.92 -18.35
CA ILE A 10 4.52 4.72 -19.19
C ILE A 10 5.65 3.68 -19.00
N THR A 11 6.74 4.05 -18.33
CA THR A 11 7.99 3.28 -18.30
C THR A 11 7.99 2.04 -17.39
N VAL A 12 6.89 1.71 -16.71
CA VAL A 12 6.80 0.50 -15.85
C VAL A 12 5.97 -0.62 -16.51
N LEU A 13 5.35 -0.39 -17.67
CA LEU A 13 4.48 -1.37 -18.34
C LEU A 13 5.14 -2.12 -19.52
N LEU A 14 6.43 -1.90 -19.80
CA LEU A 14 7.11 -2.43 -21.00
C LEU A 14 8.34 -3.31 -20.70
N PHE A 15 8.32 -4.10 -19.63
CA PHE A 15 9.31 -5.16 -19.42
C PHE A 15 8.67 -6.54 -19.47
N GLY A 16 8.13 -6.87 -20.64
CA GLY A 16 7.62 -8.21 -20.97
C GLY A 16 7.62 -8.53 -22.47
N LEU A 17 8.27 -7.70 -23.30
CA LEU A 17 8.19 -7.81 -24.75
C LEU A 17 9.57 -7.86 -25.39
N ALA A 18 10.17 -9.06 -25.41
CA ALA A 18 11.09 -9.54 -26.44
C ALA A 18 11.56 -10.94 -26.04
N ILE A 19 11.09 -11.99 -26.71
CA ILE A 19 11.89 -13.01 -27.43
C ILE A 19 10.92 -13.80 -28.32
N LEU A 20 11.05 -13.65 -29.64
CA LEU A 20 10.50 -14.57 -30.65
C LEU A 20 11.65 -15.28 -31.37
N LEU A 21 11.39 -16.53 -31.77
CA LEU A 21 12.03 -17.37 -32.80
C LEU A 21 13.26 -18.22 -32.42
N SER A 22 12.99 -19.52 -32.25
CA SER A 22 13.75 -20.56 -32.94
C SER A 22 12.91 -21.85 -33.08
N VAL A 23 12.26 -22.03 -34.24
CA VAL A 23 11.70 -23.33 -34.65
C VAL A 23 12.85 -24.15 -35.25
N GLY A 24 13.30 -25.18 -34.53
CA GLY A 24 14.33 -26.11 -35.00
C GLY A 24 13.76 -27.12 -35.99
N VAL A 25 14.23 -27.08 -37.23
CA VAL A 25 14.06 -28.13 -38.24
C VAL A 25 14.99 -29.29 -37.89
N TRP A 26 14.47 -30.51 -37.77
CA TRP A 26 15.27 -31.74 -37.80
C TRP A 26 14.72 -32.71 -38.84
N LEU A 27 15.60 -33.10 -39.78
CA LEU A 27 15.34 -34.04 -40.86
C LEU A 27 15.48 -35.49 -40.37
N ASP A 28 14.55 -36.29 -40.88
CA ASP A 28 14.32 -37.72 -40.66
C ASP A 28 15.43 -38.63 -41.25
N ARG A 29 15.76 -39.71 -40.52
CA ARG A 29 16.31 -40.95 -41.06
C ARG A 29 15.73 -42.17 -40.30
N GLY A 30 14.55 -42.61 -40.70
CA GLY A 30 14.26 -43.99 -41.16
C GLY A 30 14.13 -45.11 -40.12
N SER A 31 12.89 -45.60 -39.94
CA SER A 31 12.51 -47.02 -40.19
C SER A 31 10.99 -47.21 -39.98
N SER A 32 10.28 -47.47 -41.08
CA SER A 32 8.82 -47.49 -41.14
C SER A 32 8.25 -48.90 -40.98
N GLY A 33 7.57 -49.14 -39.86
CA GLY A 33 6.59 -50.23 -39.68
C GLY A 33 5.19 -49.66 -39.45
N PRO A 34 4.11 -50.42 -39.68
CA PRO A 34 2.73 -49.90 -39.60
C PRO A 34 2.33 -49.38 -38.20
N LYS A 35 3.02 -49.80 -37.13
CA LYS A 35 2.85 -49.27 -35.77
C LYS A 35 3.58 -47.94 -35.52
N THR A 36 4.70 -47.67 -36.21
CA THR A 36 5.43 -46.39 -36.07
C THR A 36 4.78 -45.26 -36.85
N ALA A 37 4.14 -45.54 -37.99
CA ALA A 37 3.42 -44.52 -38.76
C ALA A 37 2.15 -44.00 -38.04
N LEU A 38 1.45 -44.86 -37.29
CA LEU A 38 0.29 -44.45 -36.49
C LEU A 38 0.72 -43.64 -35.25
N ALA A 39 1.75 -44.09 -34.53
CA ALA A 39 2.32 -43.34 -33.41
C ALA A 39 2.93 -42.00 -33.83
N ALA A 40 3.63 -41.95 -34.98
CA ALA A 40 4.16 -40.72 -35.54
C ALA A 40 3.05 -39.76 -35.99
N LYS A 41 1.94 -40.25 -36.57
CA LYS A 41 0.76 -39.43 -36.87
C LYS A 41 0.07 -38.92 -35.60
N VAL A 42 -0.07 -39.75 -34.57
CA VAL A 42 -0.65 -39.34 -33.28
C VAL A 42 0.20 -38.27 -32.61
N ASN A 43 1.54 -38.42 -32.62
CA ASN A 43 2.46 -37.39 -32.13
C ASN A 43 2.39 -36.11 -32.98
N LEU A 44 2.36 -36.20 -34.31
CA LEU A 44 2.24 -35.01 -35.17
C LEU A 44 0.95 -34.22 -34.93
N TRP A 45 -0.15 -34.90 -34.62
CA TRP A 45 -1.46 -34.27 -34.36
C TRP A 45 -1.51 -33.68 -32.95
N ALA A 46 -0.93 -34.38 -31.96
CA ALA A 46 -0.73 -33.86 -30.61
C ALA A 46 0.18 -32.62 -30.62
N ASP A 47 1.30 -32.67 -31.36
CA ASP A 47 2.24 -31.56 -31.50
C ASP A 47 1.59 -30.36 -32.19
N ARG A 48 0.74 -30.58 -33.21
CA ARG A 48 -0.05 -29.50 -33.83
C ARG A 48 -1.09 -28.91 -32.89
N GLN A 49 -1.74 -29.73 -32.05
CA GLN A 49 -2.69 -29.24 -31.06
C GLN A 49 -2.00 -28.42 -29.97
N VAL A 50 -0.84 -28.86 -29.48
CA VAL A 50 -0.02 -28.11 -28.52
C VAL A 50 0.47 -26.80 -29.12
N ALA A 51 0.98 -26.81 -30.36
CA ALA A 51 1.42 -25.61 -31.05
C ALA A 51 0.25 -24.63 -31.31
N ALA A 52 -0.93 -25.14 -31.66
CA ALA A 52 -2.13 -24.32 -31.83
C ALA A 52 -2.60 -23.71 -30.51
N ALA A 53 -2.58 -24.47 -29.41
CA ALA A 53 -2.94 -23.97 -28.08
C ALA A 53 -1.96 -22.90 -27.59
N LEU A 54 -0.66 -23.09 -27.78
CA LEU A 54 0.35 -22.08 -27.47
C LEU A 54 0.09 -20.79 -28.25
N ARG A 55 -0.02 -20.88 -29.58
CA ARG A 55 -0.28 -19.72 -30.44
C ARG A 55 -1.55 -18.98 -30.00
N SER A 56 -2.65 -19.70 -29.81
CA SER A 56 -3.92 -19.11 -29.41
C SER A 56 -3.85 -18.46 -28.02
N GLY A 57 -3.16 -19.08 -27.06
CA GLY A 57 -2.97 -18.50 -25.73
C GLY A 57 -2.16 -17.21 -25.75
N PHE A 58 -1.15 -17.12 -26.62
CA PHE A 58 -0.37 -15.88 -26.79
C PHE A 58 -1.13 -14.79 -27.55
N GLU A 59 -1.91 -15.14 -28.58
CA GLU A 59 -2.79 -14.19 -29.28
C GLU A 59 -3.83 -13.59 -28.32
N GLN A 60 -4.42 -14.40 -27.43
CA GLN A 60 -5.33 -13.93 -26.38
C GLN A 60 -4.64 -12.98 -25.37
N ALA A 61 -3.39 -13.28 -25.00
CA ALA A 61 -2.60 -12.43 -24.11
C ALA A 61 -2.20 -11.10 -24.77
N GLU A 62 -1.89 -11.11 -26.07
CA GLU A 62 -1.65 -9.90 -26.86
C GLU A 62 -2.91 -9.04 -26.92
N GLN A 63 -4.07 -9.64 -27.22
CA GLN A 63 -5.36 -8.95 -27.17
C GLN A 63 -5.63 -8.33 -25.80
N ALA A 64 -5.39 -9.08 -24.70
CA ALA A 64 -5.55 -8.55 -23.34
C ALA A 64 -4.65 -7.33 -23.10
N THR A 65 -3.42 -7.37 -23.61
CA THR A 65 -2.47 -6.26 -23.51
C THR A 65 -2.93 -5.03 -24.30
N ASP A 66 -3.47 -5.22 -25.50
CA ASP A 66 -3.97 -4.12 -26.35
C ASP A 66 -5.22 -3.47 -25.76
N LEU A 67 -6.17 -4.27 -25.28
CA LEU A 67 -7.35 -3.77 -24.58
C LEU A 67 -6.94 -2.92 -23.37
N ALA A 68 -5.98 -3.40 -22.57
CA ALA A 68 -5.49 -2.71 -21.38
C ALA A 68 -4.89 -1.32 -21.66
N GLN A 69 -4.31 -1.09 -22.84
CA GLN A 69 -3.74 0.22 -23.22
C GLN A 69 -4.81 1.30 -23.36
N THR A 70 -6.03 0.90 -23.74
CA THR A 70 -7.13 1.82 -24.06
C THR A 70 -8.25 1.82 -23.03
N ALA A 71 -8.28 0.85 -22.11
CA ALA A 71 -9.34 0.72 -21.11
C ALA A 71 -9.42 1.92 -20.16
N ARG A 72 -10.64 2.46 -20.02
CA ARG A 72 -10.99 3.63 -19.19
C ARG A 72 -12.23 3.42 -18.31
N SER A 73 -13.05 2.40 -18.56
CA SER A 73 -14.24 2.06 -17.76
C SER A 73 -14.17 0.66 -17.16
N VAL A 74 -15.06 0.36 -16.21
CA VAL A 74 -15.15 -0.97 -15.58
C VAL A 74 -15.36 -2.04 -16.64
N GLU A 75 -16.32 -1.81 -17.55
CA GLU A 75 -16.70 -2.74 -18.62
C GLU A 75 -15.51 -3.04 -19.53
N GLN A 76 -14.72 -2.01 -19.86
CA GLN A 76 -13.52 -2.18 -20.69
C GLN A 76 -12.41 -2.95 -19.96
N TRP A 77 -12.27 -2.76 -18.64
CA TRP A 77 -11.31 -3.54 -17.87
C TRP A 77 -11.79 -4.96 -17.60
N ASP A 78 -13.10 -5.21 -17.52
CA ASP A 78 -13.67 -6.55 -17.47
C ASP A 78 -13.34 -7.33 -18.77
N GLU A 79 -13.38 -6.68 -19.94
CA GLU A 79 -12.91 -7.27 -21.21
C GLU A 79 -11.42 -7.67 -21.15
N VAL A 80 -10.56 -6.84 -20.53
CA VAL A 80 -9.13 -7.18 -20.31
C VAL A 80 -9.00 -8.41 -19.41
N VAL A 81 -9.80 -8.49 -18.35
CA VAL A 81 -9.82 -9.60 -17.39
C VAL A 81 -10.25 -10.89 -18.09
N GLU A 82 -11.31 -10.86 -18.88
CA GLU A 82 -11.80 -12.02 -19.65
C GLU A 82 -10.75 -12.51 -20.65
N ALA A 83 -10.04 -11.60 -21.33
CA ALA A 83 -8.98 -11.96 -22.26
C ALA A 83 -7.79 -12.64 -21.55
N TRP A 84 -7.36 -12.15 -20.39
CA TRP A 84 -6.32 -12.81 -19.58
C TRP A 84 -6.75 -14.18 -19.06
N ILE A 85 -7.99 -14.31 -18.56
CA ILE A 85 -8.55 -15.61 -18.12
C ILE A 85 -8.53 -16.61 -19.29
N SER A 86 -8.94 -16.17 -20.47
CA SER A 86 -8.94 -17.00 -21.69
C SER A 86 -7.54 -17.46 -22.06
N ALA A 87 -6.56 -16.55 -22.08
CA ALA A 87 -5.15 -16.88 -22.33
C ALA A 87 -4.61 -17.93 -21.35
N ILE A 88 -4.88 -17.75 -20.05
CA ILE A 88 -4.48 -18.67 -19.00
C ILE A 88 -5.14 -20.05 -19.17
N ALA A 89 -6.45 -20.08 -19.39
CA ALA A 89 -7.21 -21.31 -19.57
C ALA A 89 -6.71 -22.09 -20.80
N THR A 90 -6.41 -21.41 -21.91
CA THR A 90 -5.87 -22.03 -23.12
C THR A 90 -4.51 -22.67 -22.85
N LEU A 91 -3.60 -22.00 -22.14
CA LEU A 91 -2.29 -22.58 -21.79
C LEU A 91 -2.41 -23.76 -20.81
N GLN A 92 -3.44 -23.81 -19.96
CA GLN A 92 -3.67 -24.93 -19.05
C GLN A 92 -4.02 -26.24 -19.78
N THR A 93 -4.56 -26.16 -21.01
CA THR A 93 -4.91 -27.34 -21.83
C THR A 93 -3.70 -28.12 -22.34
N ILE A 94 -2.49 -27.54 -22.30
CA ILE A 94 -1.26 -28.19 -22.73
C ILE A 94 -1.01 -29.42 -21.85
N PRO A 95 -0.89 -30.64 -22.41
CA PRO A 95 -0.74 -31.87 -21.64
C PRO A 95 0.44 -31.83 -20.66
N ALA A 96 0.26 -32.45 -19.49
CA ALA A 96 1.31 -32.47 -18.45
C ALA A 96 2.59 -33.20 -18.88
N ASN A 97 2.50 -34.09 -19.87
CA ASN A 97 3.61 -34.85 -20.44
C ASN A 97 4.24 -34.18 -21.68
N SER A 98 3.75 -33.01 -22.13
CA SER A 98 4.35 -32.27 -23.25
C SER A 98 5.58 -31.47 -22.77
N PRO A 99 6.66 -31.41 -23.58
CA PRO A 99 7.85 -30.64 -23.22
C PRO A 99 7.58 -29.13 -23.11
N GLU A 100 6.58 -28.60 -23.82
CA GLU A 100 6.15 -27.21 -23.80
C GLU A 100 5.47 -26.80 -22.49
N ARG A 101 5.01 -27.77 -21.68
CA ARG A 101 4.32 -27.56 -20.41
C ARG A 101 5.09 -26.63 -19.47
N PHE A 102 6.40 -26.82 -19.36
CA PHE A 102 7.23 -26.01 -18.46
C PHE A 102 7.27 -24.53 -18.89
N PHE A 103 7.39 -24.28 -20.18
CA PHE A 103 7.36 -22.91 -20.73
C PHE A 103 5.98 -22.27 -20.53
N ALA A 104 4.91 -23.01 -20.85
CA ALA A 104 3.54 -22.56 -20.64
C ALA A 104 3.26 -22.20 -19.17
N GLN A 105 3.75 -23.00 -18.22
CA GLN A 105 3.61 -22.71 -16.78
C GLN A 105 4.33 -21.42 -16.36
N ARG A 106 5.52 -21.14 -16.90
CA ARG A 106 6.22 -19.88 -16.60
C ARG A 106 5.46 -18.67 -17.16
N LYS A 107 4.94 -18.78 -18.39
CA LYS A 107 4.12 -17.71 -18.99
C LYS A 107 2.77 -17.54 -18.30
N GLN A 108 2.17 -18.62 -17.81
CA GLN A 108 0.96 -18.54 -17.00
C GLN A 108 1.16 -17.69 -15.72
N ARG A 109 2.34 -17.75 -15.09
CA ARG A 109 2.63 -16.91 -13.91
C ARG A 109 2.61 -15.42 -14.27
N GLU A 110 3.27 -15.04 -15.36
CA GLU A 110 3.25 -13.67 -15.89
C GLU A 110 1.81 -13.23 -16.24
N PHE A 111 1.02 -14.11 -16.84
CA PHE A 111 -0.38 -13.80 -17.19
C PHE A 111 -1.26 -13.64 -15.95
N LEU A 112 -1.02 -14.42 -14.88
CA LEU A 112 -1.71 -14.27 -13.60
C LEU A 112 -1.38 -12.93 -12.93
N GLU A 113 -0.15 -12.45 -13.06
CA GLU A 113 0.25 -11.11 -12.59
C GLU A 113 -0.49 -10.01 -13.37
N ASN A 114 -0.55 -10.12 -14.70
CA ASN A 114 -1.28 -9.17 -15.54
C ASN A 114 -2.79 -9.21 -15.32
N LEU A 115 -3.36 -10.40 -15.11
CA LEU A 115 -4.76 -10.58 -14.72
C LEU A 115 -5.06 -9.85 -13.41
N ALA A 116 -4.19 -9.99 -12.40
CA ALA A 116 -4.34 -9.31 -11.13
C ALA A 116 -4.32 -7.78 -11.30
N LEU A 117 -3.45 -7.25 -12.16
CA LEU A 117 -3.42 -5.82 -12.49
C LEU A 117 -4.71 -5.36 -13.18
N ALA A 118 -5.20 -6.12 -14.17
CA ALA A 118 -6.44 -5.82 -14.87
C ALA A 118 -7.64 -5.83 -13.92
N GLN A 119 -7.74 -6.84 -13.06
CA GLN A 119 -8.72 -6.88 -11.97
C GLN A 119 -8.58 -5.68 -11.05
N GLN A 120 -7.37 -5.30 -10.66
CA GLN A 120 -7.16 -4.12 -9.81
C GLN A 120 -7.68 -2.82 -10.46
N GLN A 121 -7.53 -2.67 -11.77
CA GLN A 121 -8.03 -1.49 -12.50
C GLN A 121 -9.55 -1.49 -12.67
N ALA A 122 -10.15 -2.63 -13.09
CA ALA A 122 -11.60 -2.83 -13.13
C ALA A 122 -12.21 -2.49 -11.77
N ASN A 123 -11.60 -3.03 -10.72
CA ASN A 123 -11.94 -2.75 -9.36
C ASN A 123 -11.82 -1.27 -9.07
N ARG A 124 -10.68 -0.61 -9.23
CA ARG A 124 -10.54 0.83 -8.93
C ARG A 124 -11.66 1.71 -9.53
N LEU A 125 -12.12 1.39 -10.73
CA LEU A 125 -13.16 2.14 -11.45
C LEU A 125 -14.58 1.79 -11.00
N SER A 126 -14.79 0.62 -10.39
CA SER A 126 -16.10 0.12 -9.99
C SER A 126 -16.52 0.57 -8.58
N TRP A 127 -15.66 1.31 -7.86
CA TRP A 127 -16.00 1.75 -6.51
C TRP A 127 -16.86 3.01 -6.56
N PRO A 128 -17.81 3.14 -5.62
CA PRO A 128 -18.57 4.38 -5.46
C PRO A 128 -17.61 5.55 -5.29
N ASN A 129 -17.84 6.59 -6.09
CA ASN A 129 -17.14 7.85 -5.94
C ASN A 129 -17.72 8.56 -4.72
N VAL A 130 -17.06 8.43 -3.57
CA VAL A 130 -17.47 9.05 -2.30
C VAL A 130 -17.03 10.51 -2.17
N PHE A 131 -16.05 10.91 -2.99
CA PHE A 131 -15.48 12.25 -3.00
C PHE A 131 -14.54 12.41 -4.21
N PRO A 132 -14.42 13.62 -4.80
CA PRO A 132 -13.41 13.85 -5.82
C PRO A 132 -12.00 13.48 -5.32
N SER A 133 -11.16 12.98 -6.22
CA SER A 133 -9.81 12.51 -5.86
C SER A 133 -9.01 13.59 -5.12
N LEU A 134 -8.32 13.17 -4.07
CA LEU A 134 -7.42 13.98 -3.24
C LEU A 134 -5.98 13.92 -3.76
N GLY A 135 -5.77 13.48 -5.00
CA GLY A 135 -4.44 13.43 -5.63
C GLY A 135 -3.56 12.28 -5.14
N SER A 136 -4.13 11.31 -4.39
CA SER A 136 -3.43 10.12 -3.92
C SER A 136 -4.37 8.90 -3.92
N PRO A 137 -4.09 7.86 -4.73
CA PRO A 137 -4.93 6.66 -4.78
C PRO A 137 -5.13 5.98 -3.42
N ILE A 138 -4.07 5.93 -2.59
CA ILE A 138 -4.13 5.34 -1.25
C ILE A 138 -4.99 6.18 -0.31
N LEU A 139 -4.95 7.51 -0.42
CA LEU A 139 -5.81 8.40 0.37
C LEU A 139 -7.28 8.26 -0.07
N ASP A 140 -7.54 8.23 -1.38
CA ASP A 140 -8.89 8.05 -1.92
C ASP A 140 -9.48 6.70 -1.47
N GLU A 141 -8.67 5.65 -1.47
CA GLU A 141 -9.04 4.31 -0.99
C GLU A 141 -9.28 4.29 0.52
N GLN A 142 -8.38 4.83 1.33
CA GLN A 142 -8.53 4.91 2.79
C GLN A 142 -9.77 5.70 3.19
N LEU A 143 -10.01 6.85 2.56
CA LEU A 143 -11.20 7.66 2.82
C LEU A 143 -12.46 6.84 2.58
N ARG A 144 -12.50 6.09 1.47
CA ARG A 144 -13.66 5.28 1.13
C ARG A 144 -13.84 4.09 2.07
N LEU A 145 -12.78 3.37 2.40
CA LEU A 145 -12.83 2.26 3.38
C LEU A 145 -13.28 2.78 4.74
N TYR A 146 -12.80 3.94 5.16
CA TYR A 146 -13.20 4.56 6.42
C TYR A 146 -14.67 4.98 6.42
N LEU A 147 -15.15 5.63 5.36
CA LEU A 147 -16.58 5.96 5.25
C LEU A 147 -17.44 4.69 5.27
N SER A 148 -17.01 3.61 4.64
CA SER A 148 -17.70 2.31 4.69
C SER A 148 -17.72 1.73 6.10
N TYR A 149 -16.61 1.85 6.83
CA TYR A 149 -16.53 1.49 8.24
C TYR A 149 -17.50 2.34 9.08
N LEU A 150 -17.49 3.66 8.91
CA LEU A 150 -18.39 4.59 9.61
C LEU A 150 -19.87 4.27 9.33
N ALA A 151 -20.22 3.93 8.10
CA ALA A 151 -21.59 3.53 7.74
C ALA A 151 -22.02 2.22 8.41
N THR A 152 -21.08 1.35 8.75
CA THR A 152 -21.34 0.03 9.35
C THR A 152 -21.33 0.08 10.88
N PHE A 153 -20.40 0.83 11.46
CA PHE A 153 -20.08 0.79 12.88
C PHE A 153 -20.20 2.17 13.56
N GLY A 154 -20.26 3.27 12.83
CA GLY A 154 -20.01 4.61 13.38
C GLY A 154 -18.51 4.87 13.62
N PRO A 155 -18.13 6.00 14.24
CA PRO A 155 -16.72 6.33 14.50
C PRO A 155 -16.06 5.27 15.39
N PRO A 156 -14.79 4.89 15.10
CA PRO A 156 -14.02 4.03 15.99
C PRO A 156 -13.71 4.78 17.29
N ASP A 157 -13.48 4.06 18.38
CA ASP A 157 -13.02 4.67 19.63
C ASP A 157 -11.58 5.16 19.49
N ILE A 158 -10.77 4.44 18.71
CA ILE A 158 -9.38 4.74 18.39
C ILE A 158 -9.17 4.82 16.88
N LEU A 159 -8.70 5.97 16.38
CA LEU A 159 -8.21 6.11 15.01
C LEU A 159 -6.68 6.13 15.00
N ILE A 160 -6.07 5.16 14.33
CA ILE A 160 -4.65 5.20 14.00
C ILE A 160 -4.47 6.06 12.77
N VAL A 161 -3.53 6.99 12.81
CA VAL A 161 -3.17 7.86 11.68
C VAL A 161 -1.65 7.95 11.53
N GLY A 162 -1.18 8.32 10.34
CA GLY A 162 0.25 8.50 10.08
C GLY A 162 0.66 8.15 8.66
N SER A 163 1.97 7.99 8.46
CA SER A 163 2.57 7.66 7.16
C SER A 163 2.43 6.18 6.78
N SER A 164 3.14 5.75 5.72
CA SER A 164 3.29 4.32 5.35
C SER A 164 3.79 3.47 6.51
N ARG A 165 4.54 4.07 7.44
CA ARG A 165 5.05 3.42 8.65
C ARG A 165 3.91 2.99 9.58
N ALA A 166 2.89 3.82 9.77
CA ALA A 166 1.71 3.44 10.56
C ALA A 166 0.76 2.54 9.77
N LEU A 167 0.63 2.77 8.46
CA LEU A 167 -0.20 1.95 7.57
C LEU A 167 0.21 0.46 7.61
N GLN A 168 1.51 0.18 7.73
CA GLN A 168 2.08 -1.17 7.75
C GLN A 168 2.50 -1.63 9.15
N GLY A 169 2.76 -0.70 10.06
CA GLY A 169 3.38 -0.98 11.37
C GLY A 169 2.44 -0.95 12.57
N LEU A 170 1.19 -0.49 12.41
CA LEU A 170 0.21 -0.45 13.49
C LEU A 170 -1.06 -1.18 13.05
N ASP A 171 -1.11 -2.49 13.33
CA ASP A 171 -2.26 -3.33 13.00
C ASP A 171 -3.42 -3.10 14.00
N PRO A 172 -4.57 -2.57 13.55
CA PRO A 172 -5.71 -2.30 14.40
C PRO A 172 -6.33 -3.57 14.98
N GLN A 173 -6.30 -4.71 14.28
CA GLN A 173 -7.03 -5.90 14.73
C GLN A 173 -6.39 -6.53 15.97
N PRO A 174 -5.06 -6.86 16.00
CA PRO A 174 -4.43 -7.35 17.21
C PRO A 174 -4.43 -6.30 18.33
N LEU A 175 -4.29 -5.00 18.03
CA LEU A 175 -4.41 -3.95 19.04
C LEU A 175 -5.78 -3.98 19.73
N GLN A 176 -6.86 -4.02 18.94
CA GLN A 176 -8.22 -4.12 19.44
C GLN A 176 -8.40 -5.38 20.29
N THR A 177 -7.98 -6.54 19.79
CA THR A 177 -8.09 -7.81 20.54
C THR A 177 -7.38 -7.76 21.88
N LEU A 178 -6.17 -7.18 21.93
CA LEU A 178 -5.39 -7.07 23.15
C LEU A 178 -5.98 -6.08 24.15
N LEU A 179 -6.53 -4.96 23.70
CA LEU A 179 -7.19 -3.98 24.56
C LEU A 179 -8.51 -4.53 25.11
N ASN A 180 -9.32 -5.18 24.27
CA ASN A 180 -10.57 -5.83 24.69
C ASN A 180 -10.31 -6.93 25.72
N ALA A 181 -9.26 -7.73 25.55
CA ALA A 181 -8.85 -8.75 26.51
C ALA A 181 -8.39 -8.16 27.87
N GLN A 182 -7.97 -6.89 27.89
CA GLN A 182 -7.61 -6.15 29.09
C GLN A 182 -8.81 -5.40 29.73
N GLY A 183 -10.01 -5.55 29.18
CA GLY A 183 -11.23 -4.91 29.71
C GLY A 183 -11.59 -3.58 29.07
N TYR A 184 -10.89 -3.15 28.02
CA TYR A 184 -11.19 -1.92 27.27
C TYR A 184 -11.95 -2.26 25.98
N PRO A 185 -13.29 -2.19 25.93
CA PRO A 185 -14.09 -2.61 24.77
C PRO A 185 -14.07 -1.54 23.67
N VAL A 186 -12.91 -1.39 23.02
CA VAL A 186 -12.69 -0.36 21.99
C VAL A 186 -12.82 -0.94 20.59
N ARG A 187 -13.09 -0.07 19.63
CA ARG A 187 -12.93 -0.35 18.21
C ARG A 187 -11.81 0.49 17.64
N VAL A 188 -10.97 -0.16 16.84
CA VAL A 188 -9.76 0.45 16.28
C VAL A 188 -9.82 0.42 14.77
N TYR A 189 -9.48 1.54 14.13
CA TYR A 189 -9.34 1.64 12.67
C TYR A 189 -8.03 2.33 12.30
N ASN A 190 -7.42 1.98 11.18
CA ASN A 190 -6.18 2.61 10.69
C ASN A 190 -6.43 3.46 9.43
N PHE A 191 -6.44 4.78 9.57
CA PHE A 191 -6.49 5.76 8.48
C PHE A 191 -5.09 6.36 8.25
N SER A 192 -4.12 5.51 7.89
CA SER A 192 -2.77 5.97 7.55
C SER A 192 -2.56 6.02 6.05
N ILE A 193 -1.75 6.99 5.60
CA ILE A 193 -1.56 7.33 4.20
C ILE A 193 -0.07 7.31 3.89
N ASN A 194 0.33 6.78 2.73
CA ASN A 194 1.72 6.81 2.31
C ASN A 194 2.28 8.24 2.30
N GLY A 195 3.45 8.43 2.94
CA GLY A 195 4.13 9.72 2.97
C GLY A 195 3.38 10.83 3.71
N ALA A 196 2.40 10.50 4.56
CA ALA A 196 1.74 11.52 5.36
C ALA A 196 2.73 12.26 6.27
N THR A 197 2.51 13.56 6.37
CA THR A 197 3.25 14.47 7.24
C THR A 197 2.29 15.09 8.26
N ALA A 198 2.79 15.96 9.14
CA ALA A 198 1.93 16.74 10.01
C ALA A 198 0.95 17.64 9.24
N GLN A 199 1.32 18.19 8.09
CA GLN A 199 0.39 18.94 7.24
C GLN A 199 -0.74 18.07 6.71
N VAL A 200 -0.42 16.86 6.21
CA VAL A 200 -1.42 15.92 5.70
C VAL A 200 -2.39 15.52 6.81
N MET A 201 -1.89 15.13 7.97
CA MET A 201 -2.74 14.70 9.09
C MET A 201 -3.56 15.84 9.67
N ASN A 202 -3.00 17.06 9.71
CA ASN A 202 -3.78 18.25 10.06
C ASN A 202 -4.93 18.48 9.07
N PHE A 203 -4.69 18.37 7.76
CA PHE A 203 -5.75 18.50 6.76
C PHE A 203 -6.82 17.41 6.89
N VAL A 204 -6.41 16.14 6.99
CA VAL A 204 -7.35 15.01 7.07
C VAL A 204 -8.29 15.16 8.27
N LEU A 205 -7.73 15.37 9.47
CA LEU A 205 -8.52 15.39 10.69
C LEU A 205 -9.28 16.70 10.91
N GLN A 206 -8.75 17.84 10.44
CA GLN A 206 -9.35 19.15 10.69
C GLN A 206 -10.25 19.67 9.56
N ARG A 207 -10.05 19.20 8.33
CA ARG A 207 -10.69 19.80 7.13
C ARG A 207 -11.46 18.78 6.29
N LEU A 208 -10.93 17.57 6.15
CA LEU A 208 -11.56 16.54 5.32
C LEU A 208 -12.66 15.79 6.08
N LEU A 209 -12.34 15.25 7.26
CA LEU A 209 -13.31 14.58 8.12
C LEU A 209 -14.19 15.61 8.86
N THR A 210 -15.42 15.23 9.16
CA THR A 210 -16.31 16.03 10.02
C THR A 210 -16.09 15.67 11.50
N PRO A 211 -16.46 16.55 12.45
CA PRO A 211 -16.36 16.26 13.88
C PRO A 211 -17.01 14.93 14.29
N GLU A 212 -18.15 14.57 13.70
CA GLU A 212 -18.91 13.34 13.99
C GLU A 212 -18.20 12.08 13.50
N GLN A 213 -17.22 12.25 12.60
CA GLN A 213 -16.39 11.18 12.05
C GLN A 213 -15.08 11.02 12.83
N LEU A 214 -14.81 11.83 13.86
CA LEU A 214 -13.59 11.73 14.65
C LEU A 214 -13.73 10.68 15.77
N PRO A 215 -12.61 10.03 16.16
CA PRO A 215 -12.61 9.10 17.29
C PRO A 215 -12.61 9.86 18.62
N LYS A 216 -12.64 9.12 19.74
CA LYS A 216 -12.30 9.67 21.07
C LYS A 216 -10.79 9.78 21.31
N LEU A 217 -10.02 8.89 20.67
CA LEU A 217 -8.56 8.83 20.77
C LEU A 217 -7.93 8.71 19.39
N VAL A 218 -6.89 9.51 19.14
CA VAL A 218 -6.01 9.34 17.98
C VAL A 218 -4.69 8.73 18.43
N ILE A 219 -4.26 7.67 17.73
CA ILE A 219 -2.90 7.15 17.79
C ILE A 219 -2.17 7.61 16.53
N TRP A 220 -1.24 8.55 16.65
CA TRP A 220 -0.43 9.00 15.52
C TRP A 220 0.92 8.27 15.50
N GLY A 221 1.07 7.32 14.57
CA GLY A 221 2.32 6.60 14.34
C GLY A 221 3.16 7.23 13.24
N ASP A 222 4.34 7.77 13.58
CA ASP A 222 5.25 8.27 12.55
C ASP A 222 6.71 8.41 13.02
N GLY A 223 7.59 8.76 12.09
CA GLY A 223 9.00 9.11 12.36
C GLY A 223 9.34 10.57 12.04
N SER A 224 10.59 10.94 12.24
CA SER A 224 11.10 12.31 12.04
C SER A 224 10.87 12.88 10.63
N ARG A 225 10.80 12.01 9.61
CA ARG A 225 10.51 12.39 8.22
C ARG A 225 9.20 13.17 8.06
N ALA A 226 8.15 12.81 8.80
CA ALA A 226 6.84 13.45 8.76
C ALA A 226 6.85 14.89 9.32
N PHE A 227 7.91 15.26 10.03
CA PHE A 227 8.06 16.57 10.69
C PHE A 227 9.18 17.42 10.10
N ASN A 228 9.95 16.90 9.14
CA ASN A 228 11.01 17.65 8.48
C ASN A 228 10.43 18.75 7.58
N SER A 229 10.49 19.99 8.05
CA SER A 229 9.97 21.18 7.38
C SER A 229 10.94 21.78 6.36
N ARG A 230 12.12 21.18 6.15
CA ARG A 230 13.13 21.72 5.22
C ARG A 230 13.00 21.18 3.80
N ARG A 231 11.92 20.43 3.51
CA ARG A 231 11.56 19.98 2.17
C ARG A 231 10.17 20.47 1.77
N LEU A 232 9.92 20.45 0.48
CA LEU A 232 8.56 20.42 -0.03
C LEU A 232 7.89 19.12 0.42
N ASP A 233 6.68 19.27 0.96
CA ASP A 233 5.80 18.16 1.27
C ASP A 233 5.07 17.73 -0.01
N ALA A 234 5.63 16.76 -0.72
CA ALA A 234 5.09 16.30 -1.99
C ALA A 234 3.68 15.70 -1.84
N THR A 235 3.41 14.97 -0.76
CA THR A 235 2.10 14.38 -0.48
C THR A 235 1.05 15.47 -0.31
N PHE A 236 1.36 16.49 0.51
CA PHE A 236 0.44 17.61 0.70
C PHE A 236 0.32 18.49 -0.53
N ALA A 237 1.40 18.69 -1.31
CA ALA A 237 1.33 19.40 -2.59
C ALA A 237 0.37 18.72 -3.58
N SER A 238 0.40 17.39 -3.69
CA SER A 238 -0.57 16.63 -4.50
C SER A 238 -2.00 16.82 -4.03
N ILE A 239 -2.23 16.93 -2.71
CA ILE A 239 -3.55 17.24 -2.15
C ILE A 239 -3.98 18.65 -2.57
N LEU A 240 -3.12 19.66 -2.42
CA LEU A 240 -3.45 21.05 -2.77
C LEU A 240 -3.87 21.21 -4.26
N ASP A 241 -3.22 20.47 -5.16
CA ASP A 241 -3.50 20.49 -6.60
C ASP A 241 -4.72 19.61 -7.00
N SER A 242 -5.36 18.94 -6.04
CA SER A 242 -6.43 17.96 -6.31
C SER A 242 -7.83 18.59 -6.41
N PRO A 243 -8.75 18.01 -7.20
CA PRO A 243 -10.15 18.43 -7.20
C PRO A 243 -10.82 18.22 -5.84
N GLY A 244 -10.43 17.19 -5.07
CA GLY A 244 -10.95 16.96 -3.73
C GLY A 244 -10.62 18.09 -2.76
N TYR A 245 -9.43 18.68 -2.84
CA TYR A 245 -9.09 19.84 -2.03
C TYR A 245 -9.95 21.07 -2.38
N GLN A 246 -10.21 21.30 -3.66
CA GLN A 246 -11.11 22.36 -4.09
C GLN A 246 -12.54 22.14 -3.58
N ALA A 247 -13.04 20.90 -3.61
CA ALA A 247 -14.33 20.53 -3.03
C ALA A 247 -14.38 20.80 -1.52
N VAL A 248 -13.33 20.46 -0.76
CA VAL A 248 -13.25 20.77 0.68
C VAL A 248 -13.31 22.29 0.94
N LEU A 249 -12.63 23.09 0.12
CA LEU A 249 -12.69 24.56 0.19
C LEU A 249 -14.08 25.11 -0.14
N ALA A 250 -14.80 24.46 -1.05
CA ALA A 250 -16.19 24.79 -1.39
C ALA A 250 -17.20 24.38 -0.29
N GLY A 251 -16.74 23.71 0.78
CA GLY A 251 -17.59 23.26 1.89
C GLY A 251 -18.15 21.85 1.70
N GLU A 252 -17.81 21.16 0.61
CA GLU A 252 -18.22 19.77 0.40
C GLU A 252 -17.50 18.84 1.38
N ARG A 253 -18.16 17.75 1.75
CA ARG A 253 -17.60 16.72 2.64
C ARG A 253 -17.79 15.33 2.05
N PRO A 254 -16.82 14.41 2.25
CA PRO A 254 -16.94 13.04 1.78
C PRO A 254 -18.16 12.32 2.35
N GLY A 255 -18.82 11.52 1.51
CA GLY A 255 -19.96 10.72 1.90
C GLY A 255 -20.46 9.81 0.77
N PHE A 256 -21.27 8.82 1.10
CA PHE A 256 -21.97 8.04 0.08
C PHE A 256 -23.20 8.82 -0.37
N ALA A 257 -23.12 9.50 -1.51
CA ALA A 257 -24.31 9.96 -2.22
C ALA A 257 -24.95 8.72 -2.88
N ASP A 258 -26.08 8.28 -2.31
CA ASP A 258 -26.82 7.07 -2.69
C ASP A 258 -26.05 5.74 -2.58
N ARG A 259 -26.73 4.72 -2.02
CA ARG A 259 -26.16 3.38 -1.81
C ARG A 259 -26.04 2.64 -3.15
N ALA A 260 -25.00 2.93 -3.92
CA ALA A 260 -24.60 2.05 -5.01
C ALA A 260 -24.04 0.73 -4.44
N PRO A 261 -24.32 -0.43 -5.04
CA PRO A 261 -23.72 -1.69 -4.63
C PRO A 261 -22.19 -1.61 -4.74
N LEU A 262 -21.50 -1.96 -3.66
CA LEU A 262 -20.05 -2.10 -3.65
C LEU A 262 -19.66 -3.42 -4.31
N PRO A 263 -18.90 -3.44 -5.42
CA PRO A 263 -18.27 -4.66 -5.89
C PRO A 263 -17.20 -5.13 -4.89
N LYS A 264 -16.96 -6.44 -4.85
CA LYS A 264 -16.03 -7.11 -3.94
C LYS A 264 -14.60 -7.04 -4.49
N LEU A 265 -13.62 -6.80 -3.62
CA LEU A 265 -12.30 -6.27 -4.01
C LEU A 265 -11.12 -7.15 -3.59
N PRO A 266 -10.02 -7.15 -4.36
CA PRO A 266 -8.68 -7.41 -3.90
C PRO A 266 -7.98 -6.06 -3.61
N SER A 267 -8.42 -5.33 -2.58
CA SER A 267 -7.55 -4.31 -1.99
C SER A 267 -6.46 -5.01 -1.18
N THR A 268 -5.23 -4.52 -1.27
CA THR A 268 -4.17 -4.95 -0.35
C THR A 268 -4.33 -4.32 1.03
N ILE A 269 -5.09 -3.22 1.15
CA ILE A 269 -5.50 -2.64 2.43
C ILE A 269 -6.73 -3.42 2.91
N ASN A 270 -6.67 -3.98 4.12
CA ASN A 270 -7.77 -4.78 4.65
C ASN A 270 -8.96 -3.89 5.09
N ALA A 271 -10.05 -4.54 5.53
CA ALA A 271 -11.27 -3.85 5.95
C ALA A 271 -11.10 -2.91 7.17
N TYR A 272 -9.98 -2.99 7.89
CA TYR A 272 -9.65 -2.14 9.03
C TYR A 272 -8.63 -1.05 8.68
N GLY A 273 -8.32 -0.87 7.39
CA GLY A 273 -7.41 0.17 6.90
C GLY A 273 -5.92 -0.16 7.06
N PHE A 274 -5.57 -1.42 7.33
CA PHE A 274 -4.20 -1.88 7.51
C PHE A 274 -3.64 -2.56 6.25
N LEU A 275 -2.37 -2.28 5.93
CA LEU A 275 -1.65 -2.89 4.82
C LEU A 275 -0.65 -3.94 5.33
N PRO A 276 -1.00 -5.24 5.30
CA PRO A 276 -0.06 -6.29 5.67
C PRO A 276 1.08 -6.39 4.66
N VAL A 277 2.32 -6.43 5.17
CA VAL A 277 3.52 -6.73 4.37
C VAL A 277 4.17 -7.99 4.93
N LEU A 278 4.36 -9.00 4.09
CA LEU A 278 4.90 -10.30 4.48
C LEU A 278 6.42 -10.41 4.28
N ALA A 279 7.02 -9.50 3.52
CA ALA A 279 8.45 -9.52 3.25
C ALA A 279 9.25 -9.34 4.54
N GLU A 280 10.40 -10.03 4.61
CA GLU A 280 11.37 -9.88 5.70
C GLU A 280 12.62 -9.22 5.16
N PHE A 281 13.10 -8.21 5.88
CA PHE A 281 14.33 -7.51 5.58
C PHE A 281 15.51 -8.39 6.01
N ASP A 282 16.28 -8.82 5.02
CA ASP A 282 17.62 -9.36 5.19
C ASP A 282 18.59 -8.38 4.51
N PRO A 283 19.45 -7.68 5.25
CA PRO A 283 20.35 -6.67 4.67
C PRO A 283 21.31 -7.27 3.63
N VAL A 284 21.72 -8.53 3.79
CA VAL A 284 22.66 -9.18 2.86
C VAL A 284 21.99 -9.43 1.50
N VAL A 285 20.72 -9.79 1.50
CA VAL A 285 19.94 -10.06 0.28
C VAL A 285 19.38 -8.76 -0.31
N PHE A 286 18.79 -7.90 0.53
CA PHE A 286 18.11 -6.68 0.12
C PHE A 286 19.04 -5.75 -0.67
N TYR A 287 20.27 -5.56 -0.18
CA TYR A 287 21.23 -4.66 -0.81
C TYR A 287 21.90 -5.18 -2.08
N GLN A 288 21.61 -6.42 -2.49
CA GLN A 288 21.95 -6.92 -3.81
C GLN A 288 21.01 -6.36 -4.88
N THR A 289 19.78 -6.02 -4.50
CA THR A 289 18.73 -5.52 -5.42
C THR A 289 18.57 -4.01 -5.31
N PHE A 290 18.60 -3.46 -4.10
CA PHE A 290 18.44 -2.03 -3.86
C PHE A 290 19.76 -1.42 -3.39
N PRO A 291 20.23 -0.29 -3.96
CA PRO A 291 21.48 0.31 -3.51
C PRO A 291 21.31 0.90 -2.09
N ARG A 292 22.32 0.71 -1.25
CA ARG A 292 22.35 1.30 0.10
C ARG A 292 22.49 2.82 0.00
N VAL A 293 21.54 3.55 0.60
CA VAL A 293 21.56 5.02 0.66
C VAL A 293 21.90 5.46 2.08
N SER A 294 23.15 5.92 2.28
CA SER A 294 23.55 6.55 3.55
C SER A 294 22.68 7.77 3.85
N GLY A 295 22.39 8.00 5.14
CA GLY A 295 21.65 9.16 5.62
C GLY A 295 22.18 10.50 5.13
N ARG A 296 23.50 10.61 4.89
CA ARG A 296 24.14 11.83 4.34
C ARG A 296 23.58 12.23 2.97
N TYR A 297 23.17 11.24 2.18
CA TYR A 297 22.61 11.40 0.83
C TYR A 297 21.09 11.16 0.80
N ASP A 298 20.50 10.86 1.95
CA ASP A 298 19.05 10.70 2.04
C ASP A 298 18.40 12.07 2.00
N ALA A 299 17.77 12.35 0.86
CA ALA A 299 17.05 13.59 0.67
C ALA A 299 15.98 13.80 1.74
N PHE A 300 15.51 12.76 2.47
CA PHE A 300 14.59 12.84 3.62
C PHE A 300 15.19 13.48 4.89
N TYR A 301 16.51 13.47 5.02
CA TYR A 301 17.27 14.00 6.16
C TYR A 301 18.23 15.13 5.77
N ASN A 302 18.29 15.53 4.50
CA ASN A 302 19.17 16.59 4.05
C ASN A 302 18.48 17.53 3.04
N PRO A 303 18.16 18.80 3.41
CA PRO A 303 18.29 19.38 4.75
C PRO A 303 17.28 18.80 5.77
N PHE A 304 17.59 18.91 7.07
CA PHE A 304 16.71 18.52 8.17
C PHE A 304 16.38 19.69 9.10
N GLY A 305 15.13 19.80 9.53
CA GLY A 305 14.74 20.77 10.53
C GLY A 305 13.28 20.65 10.94
N LEU A 306 13.05 20.78 12.25
CA LEU A 306 11.76 20.52 12.91
C LEU A 306 10.96 21.81 13.19
N THR A 307 11.38 22.93 12.61
CA THR A 307 10.72 24.24 12.69
C THR A 307 10.09 24.58 11.34
N GLY A 308 8.89 25.17 11.34
CA GLY A 308 8.22 25.60 10.12
C GLY A 308 6.81 25.02 10.03
N LEU A 309 6.36 24.74 8.80
CA LEU A 309 4.97 24.36 8.53
C LEU A 309 4.57 23.07 9.26
N GLN A 310 5.44 22.06 9.35
CA GLN A 310 5.07 20.81 10.02
C GLN A 310 4.83 21.01 11.52
N LEU A 311 5.63 21.86 12.18
CA LEU A 311 5.38 22.24 13.58
C LEU A 311 4.11 23.09 13.73
N GLY A 312 3.84 23.99 12.77
CA GLY A 312 2.58 24.74 12.72
C GLY A 312 1.37 23.83 12.63
N SER A 313 1.43 22.82 11.76
CA SER A 313 0.38 21.82 11.57
C SER A 313 0.20 20.91 12.77
N LEU A 314 1.28 20.49 13.44
CA LEU A 314 1.18 19.77 14.72
C LEU A 314 0.40 20.57 15.75
N ARG A 315 0.75 21.86 15.94
CA ARG A 315 0.08 22.73 16.90
C ARG A 315 -1.39 22.95 16.57
N SER A 316 -1.69 23.21 15.29
CA SER A 316 -3.06 23.38 14.81
C SER A 316 -3.89 22.12 15.07
N LEU A 317 -3.33 20.96 14.72
CA LEU A 317 -4.02 19.68 14.87
C LEU A 317 -4.27 19.36 16.35
N VAL A 318 -3.26 19.45 17.22
CA VAL A 318 -3.44 19.14 18.65
C VAL A 318 -4.48 20.08 19.28
N ASN A 319 -4.45 21.37 18.97
CA ASN A 319 -5.43 22.32 19.47
C ASN A 319 -6.85 22.00 18.96
N TYR A 320 -6.97 21.60 17.70
CA TYR A 320 -8.24 21.17 17.14
C TYR A 320 -8.77 19.91 17.81
N LEU A 321 -7.96 18.85 17.95
CA LEU A 321 -8.35 17.61 18.63
C LEU A 321 -8.84 17.89 20.05
N LYS A 322 -8.13 18.73 20.81
CA LYS A 322 -8.59 19.18 22.13
C LYS A 322 -9.94 19.89 22.09
N SER A 323 -10.18 20.76 21.10
CA SER A 323 -11.47 21.43 20.94
C SER A 323 -12.61 20.48 20.64
N GLN A 324 -12.30 19.29 20.12
CA GLN A 324 -13.24 18.20 19.84
C GLN A 324 -13.27 17.13 20.96
N ASN A 325 -12.58 17.36 22.09
CA ASN A 325 -12.39 16.39 23.17
C ASN A 325 -11.79 15.06 22.69
N VAL A 326 -10.87 15.12 21.73
CA VAL A 326 -10.14 13.97 21.19
C VAL A 326 -8.73 13.96 21.78
N ASP A 327 -8.38 12.88 22.46
CA ASP A 327 -7.03 12.70 23.00
C ASP A 327 -6.04 12.27 21.90
N LEU A 328 -4.76 12.59 22.11
CA LEU A 328 -3.68 12.21 21.20
C LEU A 328 -2.59 11.42 21.93
N VAL A 329 -2.27 10.25 21.38
CA VAL A 329 -1.09 9.44 21.68
C VAL A 329 -0.22 9.43 20.44
N TYR A 330 1.02 9.92 20.54
CA TYR A 330 2.00 9.82 19.48
C TYR A 330 2.87 8.57 19.69
N VAL A 331 3.00 7.71 18.67
CA VAL A 331 3.88 6.55 18.69
C VAL A 331 5.06 6.80 17.76
N HIS A 332 6.25 6.97 18.34
CA HIS A 332 7.47 7.08 17.55
C HIS A 332 7.91 5.69 17.10
N LEU A 333 7.63 5.37 15.84
CA LEU A 333 7.74 3.99 15.35
C LEU A 333 9.19 3.50 15.24
N PRO A 334 9.47 2.20 15.48
CA PRO A 334 10.80 1.61 15.39
C PRO A 334 11.48 1.77 14.02
N LEU A 335 12.80 1.78 14.02
CA LEU A 335 13.63 1.71 12.81
C LEU A 335 14.69 0.61 12.97
N SER A 336 15.06 -0.04 11.86
CA SER A 336 16.14 -1.03 11.90
C SER A 336 17.47 -0.37 12.27
N SER A 337 18.41 -1.15 12.82
CA SER A 337 19.77 -0.65 13.10
C SER A 337 20.49 -0.23 11.83
N ASP A 338 20.29 -0.94 10.72
CA ASP A 338 20.89 -0.62 9.43
C ASP A 338 20.44 0.75 8.91
N TYR A 339 19.18 1.12 9.17
CA TYR A 339 18.64 2.40 8.76
C TYR A 339 19.08 3.55 9.68
N LEU A 340 19.15 3.31 10.98
CA LEU A 340 19.65 4.25 12.01
C LEU A 340 21.18 4.37 12.00
N ASP A 341 21.74 4.71 10.84
CA ASP A 341 23.17 4.96 10.69
C ASP A 341 23.66 6.17 11.51
N ASP A 342 24.99 6.34 11.56
CA ASP A 342 25.65 7.41 12.32
C ASP A 342 25.22 8.83 11.92
N TYR A 343 24.54 8.99 10.79
CA TYR A 343 24.00 10.27 10.34
C TYR A 343 22.54 10.46 10.75
N ARG A 344 21.68 9.44 10.60
CA ARG A 344 20.25 9.56 10.93
C ARG A 344 19.99 9.48 12.43
N LEU A 345 20.72 8.64 13.16
CA LEU A 345 20.49 8.45 14.60
C LEU A 345 20.56 9.76 15.42
N PRO A 346 21.55 10.66 15.22
CA PRO A 346 21.53 11.96 15.89
C PRO A 346 20.31 12.84 15.55
N LEU A 347 19.82 12.77 14.31
CA LEU A 347 18.65 13.55 13.85
C LEU A 347 17.34 12.99 14.43
N ASP A 348 17.21 11.67 14.51
CA ASP A 348 16.08 11.04 15.19
C ASP A 348 16.13 11.27 16.71
N ARG A 349 17.31 11.35 17.34
CA ARG A 349 17.44 11.79 18.75
C ARG A 349 17.02 13.25 18.94
N GLN A 350 17.36 14.12 18.00
CA GLN A 350 16.85 15.50 17.98
C GLN A 350 15.31 15.51 17.89
N PHE A 351 14.74 14.60 17.09
CA PHE A 351 13.29 14.44 16.97
C PHE A 351 12.64 13.90 18.25
N GLN A 352 13.26 12.95 18.96
CA GLN A 352 12.80 12.49 20.28
C GLN A 352 12.69 13.66 21.26
N GLN A 353 13.72 14.51 21.36
CA GLN A 353 13.71 15.71 22.21
C GLN A 353 12.62 16.71 21.79
N PHE A 354 12.44 16.88 20.48
CA PHE A 354 11.37 17.70 19.93
C PHE A 354 9.98 17.19 20.36
N LEU A 355 9.72 15.88 20.22
CA LEU A 355 8.46 15.26 20.61
C LEU A 355 8.20 15.45 22.11
N GLN A 356 9.20 15.20 22.97
CA GLN A 356 9.06 15.41 24.41
C GLN A 356 8.77 16.88 24.77
N THR A 357 9.41 17.81 24.06
CA THR A 357 9.15 19.25 24.27
C THR A 357 7.73 19.62 23.83
N GLN A 358 7.28 19.12 22.67
CA GLN A 358 5.94 19.45 22.17
C GLN A 358 4.84 18.73 22.95
N SER A 359 5.07 17.51 23.43
CA SER A 359 4.12 16.73 24.23
C SER A 359 3.79 17.45 25.53
N GLN A 360 4.81 17.95 26.25
CA GLN A 360 4.64 18.74 27.46
C GLN A 360 3.93 20.07 27.20
N ARG A 361 4.28 20.76 26.11
CA ARG A 361 3.69 22.07 25.76
C ARG A 361 2.25 21.98 25.27
N LEU A 362 1.96 20.96 24.45
CA LEU A 362 0.69 20.81 23.76
C LEU A 362 -0.21 19.77 24.43
N GLY A 363 0.24 19.06 25.47
CA GLY A 363 -0.57 18.15 26.27
C GLY A 363 -1.03 16.89 25.54
N PHE A 364 -0.15 16.24 24.79
CA PHE A 364 -0.34 14.89 24.25
C PHE A 364 0.71 13.94 24.85
N VAL A 365 0.54 12.63 24.72
CA VAL A 365 1.51 11.65 25.25
C VAL A 365 2.37 11.04 24.14
N VAL A 366 3.60 10.62 24.47
CA VAL A 366 4.55 10.02 23.52
C VAL A 366 4.94 8.63 24.00
N ILE A 367 4.67 7.62 23.17
CA ILE A 367 5.22 6.27 23.30
C ILE A 367 6.39 6.16 22.33
N ASP A 368 7.60 6.18 22.86
CA ASP A 368 8.82 6.18 22.05
C ASP A 368 9.38 4.76 21.85
N LEU A 369 9.27 4.25 20.62
CA LEU A 369 9.70 2.90 20.25
C LEU A 369 10.84 2.91 19.23
N LEU A 370 11.48 4.06 18.97
CA LEU A 370 12.50 4.21 17.92
C LEU A 370 13.56 3.09 17.95
N SER A 371 14.09 2.80 19.14
CA SER A 371 15.18 1.85 19.35
C SER A 371 14.70 0.44 19.70
N GLN A 372 13.41 0.14 19.59
CA GLN A 372 12.92 -1.22 19.67
C GLN A 372 13.35 -1.99 18.42
N TRP A 373 13.60 -3.29 18.57
CA TRP A 373 13.88 -4.20 17.46
C TRP A 373 15.16 -3.93 16.66
N VAL A 374 16.12 -3.16 17.20
CA VAL A 374 17.39 -2.83 16.52
C VAL A 374 18.23 -4.05 16.09
N ASN A 375 18.02 -5.22 16.70
CA ASN A 375 18.70 -6.48 16.36
C ASN A 375 17.74 -7.54 15.77
N GLN A 376 16.58 -7.12 15.25
CA GLN A 376 15.53 -8.00 14.74
C GLN A 376 15.11 -7.58 13.34
N ASP A 377 16.02 -7.69 12.37
CA ASP A 377 15.76 -7.26 10.98
C ASP A 377 14.55 -7.97 10.36
N SER A 378 14.25 -9.20 10.78
CA SER A 378 13.06 -9.96 10.37
C SER A 378 11.72 -9.35 10.78
N PHE A 379 11.70 -8.32 11.63
CA PHE A 379 10.50 -7.53 11.95
C PHE A 379 10.24 -6.40 10.95
N PHE A 380 11.17 -6.18 10.03
CA PHE A 380 11.09 -5.15 9.02
C PHE A 380 10.85 -5.78 7.64
N ALA A 381 10.20 -5.04 6.75
CA ALA A 381 10.05 -5.39 5.33
C ALA A 381 11.17 -4.78 4.47
N ASP A 382 11.64 -3.61 4.91
CA ASP A 382 12.79 -2.89 4.37
C ASP A 382 13.45 -2.13 5.54
N PRO A 383 14.62 -1.49 5.38
CA PRO A 383 15.31 -0.84 6.50
C PRO A 383 14.44 0.13 7.34
N SER A 384 13.39 0.71 6.74
CA SER A 384 12.53 1.71 7.36
C SER A 384 11.11 1.25 7.68
N HIS A 385 10.57 0.19 7.07
CA HIS A 385 9.17 -0.22 7.28
C HIS A 385 9.08 -1.53 8.05
N LEU A 386 8.18 -1.57 9.04
CA LEU A 386 7.82 -2.83 9.72
C LEU A 386 7.05 -3.74 8.76
N ASN A 387 7.27 -5.04 8.88
CA ASN A 387 6.39 -6.05 8.28
C ASN A 387 5.28 -6.46 9.25
N GLN A 388 4.45 -7.42 8.88
CA GLN A 388 3.32 -7.88 9.71
C GLN A 388 3.77 -8.45 11.08
N LYS A 389 4.94 -9.11 11.15
CA LYS A 389 5.50 -9.61 12.41
C LYS A 389 5.90 -8.45 13.32
N GLY A 390 6.64 -7.48 12.78
CA GLY A 390 7.03 -6.27 13.48
C GLY A 390 5.84 -5.41 13.91
N ALA A 391 4.80 -5.32 13.07
CA ALA A 391 3.56 -4.63 13.38
C ALA A 391 2.86 -5.27 14.58
N THR A 392 2.72 -6.60 14.57
CA THR A 392 2.13 -7.37 15.69
C THR A 392 2.91 -7.15 16.99
N ALA A 393 4.24 -7.25 16.94
CA ALA A 393 5.10 -7.02 18.11
C ALA A 393 5.01 -5.56 18.62
N THR A 394 4.90 -4.60 17.71
CA THR A 394 4.75 -3.18 18.04
C THR A 394 3.42 -2.90 18.74
N VAL A 395 2.30 -3.39 18.20
CA VAL A 395 0.99 -3.17 18.84
C VAL A 395 0.85 -3.92 20.17
N GLN A 396 1.56 -5.03 20.38
CA GLN A 396 1.65 -5.67 21.69
C GLN A 396 2.31 -4.77 22.75
N GLN A 397 3.37 -4.04 22.38
CA GLN A 397 3.99 -3.06 23.30
C GLN A 397 3.07 -1.86 23.52
N VAL A 398 2.43 -1.34 22.46
CA VAL A 398 1.50 -0.21 22.55
C VAL A 398 0.30 -0.55 23.43
N ALA A 399 -0.33 -1.72 23.24
CA ALA A 399 -1.51 -2.16 23.99
C ALA A 399 -1.28 -2.36 25.49
N ARG A 400 -0.02 -2.53 25.91
CA ARG A 400 0.38 -2.70 27.32
C ARG A 400 1.03 -1.44 27.89
N ASN A 401 1.15 -0.38 27.09
CA ASN A 401 1.85 0.81 27.51
C ASN A 401 0.98 1.61 28.50
N PRO A 402 1.47 1.91 29.72
CA PRO A 402 0.69 2.58 30.74
C PRO A 402 0.17 3.97 30.31
N LEU A 403 0.87 4.68 29.41
CA LEU A 403 0.42 5.98 28.91
C LEU A 403 -0.82 5.86 28.01
N LEU A 404 -0.93 4.77 27.23
CA LEU A 404 -2.15 4.50 26.46
C LEU A 404 -3.29 4.12 27.41
N LEU A 405 -3.02 3.23 28.36
CA LEU A 405 -4.04 2.76 29.31
C LEU A 405 -4.58 3.90 30.18
N GLU A 406 -3.73 4.84 30.60
CA GLU A 406 -4.15 6.06 31.31
C GLU A 406 -5.14 6.88 30.48
N LYS A 407 -4.89 7.04 29.17
CA LYS A 407 -5.82 7.72 28.27
C LYS A 407 -7.13 6.97 28.12
N LEU A 408 -7.09 5.64 28.00
CA LEU A 408 -8.31 4.83 27.89
C LEU A 408 -9.17 4.89 29.16
N ASN A 409 -8.55 4.86 30.35
CA ASN A 409 -9.25 5.02 31.62
C ASN A 409 -9.95 6.38 31.76
N ALA A 410 -9.49 7.41 31.04
CA ALA A 410 -10.11 8.73 31.03
C ALA A 410 -11.27 8.87 30.02
N LEU A 411 -11.51 7.86 29.18
CA LEU A 411 -12.62 7.83 28.21
C LEU A 411 -13.89 7.14 28.75
N GLU A 412 -13.78 6.44 29.87
CA GLU A 412 -14.89 5.90 30.68
C GLU A 412 -15.47 7.01 31.56
#